data_AF-A0A510UT97-F1
#
_entry.id   AF-A0A510UT97-F1
#
_cell.length_a   1.000
_cell.length_b   1.000
_cell.length_c   1.000
_cell.angle_alpha   90.00
_cell.angle_beta   90.00
_cell.angle_gamma   90.00
#
_symmetry.space_group_name_H-M   'P 1'
#
loop_
_entity.id
_entity.type
_entity.pdbx_description
1 polymer ?
#
loop_
_entity_poly.entity_id
_entity_poly.type
_entity_poly.pdbx_seq_one_letter_code
_entity_poly.pdbx_strand_id
1 'polypeptide(L)'
;MLVAATVADGRRLVASRLALHVLDDEAVARTPWADVDRGSLDAASRTLSVRWVWGASDAFTFEDDRASVRFAQTFRERVQSSVVHATTVACPTGGQARVALRRDEDGELFTQVVADEGVDLADPQVAAVVDRAEDSLRAAAGLRD
;
A
#
# COMPACT_ATOMS: atom_id res chain seq x y z
N MET A 1 -13.46 -5.67 11.46
CA MET A 1 -12.51 -6.10 12.51
C MET A 1 -11.47 -5.00 12.68
N LEU A 2 -11.29 -4.54 13.91
CA LEU A 2 -10.25 -3.61 14.33
C LEU A 2 -9.22 -4.42 15.13
N VAL A 3 -7.93 -4.20 14.87
CA VAL A 3 -6.83 -4.78 15.66
C VAL A 3 -5.86 -3.68 16.04
N ALA A 4 -5.29 -3.79 17.23
CA ALA A 4 -4.25 -2.91 17.71
C ALA A 4 -3.11 -3.72 18.32
N ALA A 5 -1.90 -3.20 18.22
CA ALA A 5 -0.70 -3.80 18.81
C ALA A 5 0.29 -2.70 19.22
N THR A 6 1.06 -2.96 20.26
CA THR A 6 2.17 -2.09 20.69
C THR A 6 3.46 -2.55 20.00
N VAL A 7 4.28 -1.58 19.61
CA VAL A 7 5.60 -1.80 19.03
C VAL A 7 6.69 -1.43 20.03
N ALA A 8 7.89 -1.97 19.85
CA ALA A 8 8.97 -1.94 20.84
C ALA A 8 9.46 -0.54 21.23
N ASP A 9 9.15 0.48 20.43
CA ASP A 9 9.45 1.88 20.73
C ASP A 9 8.33 2.60 21.50
N GLY A 10 7.34 1.86 22.01
CA GLY A 10 6.23 2.38 22.80
C GLY A 10 5.04 2.88 21.98
N ARG A 11 5.18 3.04 20.66
CA ARG A 11 4.07 3.45 19.79
C ARG A 11 3.00 2.36 19.71
N ARG A 12 1.78 2.77 19.39
CA ARG A 12 0.65 1.86 19.17
C ARG A 12 0.20 1.92 17.72
N LEU A 13 0.10 0.76 17.09
CA LEU A 13 -0.49 0.61 15.77
C LEU A 13 -1.96 0.20 15.89
N VAL A 14 -2.81 0.78 15.05
CA VAL A 14 -4.22 0.40 14.93
C VAL A 14 -4.56 0.20 13.46
N ALA A 15 -4.96 -1.00 13.08
CA ALA A 15 -5.56 -1.28 11.78
C ALA A 15 -7.08 -1.16 11.89
N SER A 16 -7.60 -0.02 11.44
CA SER A 16 -9.04 0.27 11.41
C SER A 16 -9.68 -0.21 10.10
N ARG A 17 -10.97 0.07 9.90
CA ARG A 17 -11.64 -0.22 8.63
C ARG A 17 -11.05 0.58 7.46
N LEU A 18 -10.68 1.84 7.69
CA LEU A 18 -10.34 2.81 6.63
C LEU A 18 -8.84 3.13 6.53
N ALA A 19 -8.10 3.00 7.64
CA ALA A 19 -6.72 3.47 7.71
C ALA A 19 -5.86 2.67 8.70
N LEU A 20 -4.55 2.74 8.47
CA LEU A 20 -3.54 2.50 9.50
C LEU A 20 -3.42 3.76 10.36
N HIS A 21 -3.36 3.56 11.68
CA HIS A 21 -3.03 4.62 12.62
C HIS A 21 -1.77 4.25 13.37
N VAL A 22 -0.85 5.21 13.50
CA VAL A 22 0.34 5.14 14.33
C VAL A 22 0.18 6.20 15.41
N LEU A 23 0.12 5.77 16.66
CA LEU A 23 -0.08 6.63 17.82
C LEU A 23 1.20 6.67 18.63
N ASP A 24 1.63 7.88 18.96
CA ASP A 24 2.60 8.16 20.02
C ASP A 24 1.92 8.99 21.14
N ASP A 25 2.69 9.45 22.12
CA ASP A 25 2.15 10.18 23.28
C ASP A 25 1.58 11.56 22.93
N GLU A 26 1.93 12.13 21.77
CA GLU A 26 1.60 13.51 21.41
C GLU A 26 0.72 13.60 20.15
N ALA A 27 0.74 12.60 19.29
CA ALA A 27 0.15 12.66 17.96
C ALA A 27 -0.44 11.32 17.49
N VAL A 28 -1.35 11.44 16.53
CA VAL A 28 -1.90 10.32 15.77
C VAL A 28 -1.64 10.57 14.29
N ALA A 29 -0.75 9.77 13.71
CA ALA A 29 -0.60 9.71 12.25
C ALA A 29 -1.63 8.72 11.69
N ARG A 30 -2.43 9.17 10.72
CA ARG A 30 -3.45 8.37 10.05
C ARG A 30 -3.15 8.30 8.56
N THR A 31 -3.05 7.08 8.04
CA THR A 31 -2.80 6.83 6.61
C THR A 31 -3.87 5.89 6.03
N PRO A 32 -4.66 6.34 5.04
CA PRO A 32 -5.61 5.48 4.31
C PRO A 32 -4.96 4.20 3.77
N TRP A 33 -5.73 3.12 3.68
CA TRP A 33 -5.20 1.86 3.13
C TRP A 33 -4.76 1.97 1.66
N ALA A 34 -5.36 2.89 0.91
CA ALA A 34 -5.04 3.13 -0.48
C ALA A 34 -3.62 3.72 -0.67
N ASP A 35 -3.07 4.35 0.37
CA ASP A 35 -1.73 4.96 0.38
C ASP A 35 -0.60 3.99 0.75
N VAL A 36 -0.96 2.76 1.14
CA VAL A 36 0.00 1.66 1.29
C VAL A 36 0.29 1.05 -0.08
N ASP A 37 1.55 1.07 -0.49
CA ASP A 37 2.03 0.34 -1.67
C ASP A 37 2.08 -1.16 -1.36
N ARG A 38 2.87 -1.53 -0.35
CA ARG A 38 3.05 -2.92 0.10
C ARG A 38 3.50 -2.97 1.55
N GLY A 39 3.37 -4.14 2.15
CA GLY A 39 4.01 -4.42 3.43
C GLY A 39 4.32 -5.90 3.59
N SER A 40 5.31 -6.18 4.43
CA SER A 40 5.79 -7.53 4.70
C SER A 40 6.19 -7.66 6.17
N LEU A 41 5.71 -8.70 6.83
CA LEU A 41 6.16 -9.07 8.16
C LEU A 41 7.34 -10.04 8.03
N ASP A 42 8.48 -9.66 8.61
CA ASP A 42 9.50 -10.63 9.00
C ASP A 42 9.11 -11.22 10.36
N ALA A 43 8.75 -12.50 10.38
CA ALA A 43 8.30 -13.19 11.58
C ALA A 43 9.42 -13.41 12.59
N ALA A 44 10.69 -13.50 12.16
CA ALA A 44 11.81 -13.75 13.06
C ALA A 44 12.15 -12.51 13.89
N SER A 45 12.15 -11.33 13.26
CA SER A 45 12.34 -10.06 13.95
C SER A 45 11.04 -9.44 14.47
N ARG A 46 9.88 -9.99 14.10
CA ARG A 46 8.54 -9.40 14.28
C ARG A 46 8.46 -7.97 13.72
N THR A 47 9.12 -7.72 12.59
CA THR A 47 9.14 -6.38 12.00
C THR A 47 8.23 -6.33 10.79
N LEU A 48 7.20 -5.49 10.84
CA LEU A 48 6.40 -5.12 9.69
C LEU A 48 7.05 -3.94 8.98
N SER A 49 7.57 -4.18 7.78
CA SER A 49 8.00 -3.13 6.86
C SER A 49 6.80 -2.68 6.03
N VAL A 50 6.58 -1.36 5.96
CA VAL A 50 5.52 -0.73 5.17
C VAL A 50 6.17 0.20 4.16
N ARG A 51 5.83 0.03 2.88
CA ARG A 51 6.20 0.93 1.80
C ARG A 51 4.99 1.77 1.44
N TRP A 52 5.20 3.07 1.33
CA TRP A 52 4.18 4.04 0.96
C TRP A 52 4.25 4.38 -0.53
N VAL A 53 3.14 4.87 -1.07
CA VAL A 53 3.00 5.18 -2.50
C VAL A 53 3.85 6.38 -2.92
N TRP A 54 4.23 7.25 -1.98
CA TRP A 54 5.19 8.34 -2.18
C TRP A 54 6.66 7.91 -2.00
N GLY A 55 6.93 6.61 -1.84
CA GLY A 55 8.29 6.07 -1.84
C GLY A 55 9.02 6.13 -0.49
N ALA A 56 8.42 6.63 0.59
CA ALA A 56 8.99 6.42 1.92
C ALA A 56 8.67 5.02 2.45
N SER A 57 9.42 4.56 3.46
CA SER A 57 9.15 3.31 4.15
C SER A 57 9.22 3.50 5.66
N ASP A 58 8.34 2.82 6.39
CA ASP A 58 8.41 2.67 7.85
C ASP A 58 8.65 1.21 8.24
N ALA A 59 9.25 1.00 9.41
CA ALA A 59 9.42 -0.31 10.00
C ALA A 59 8.88 -0.33 11.43
N PHE A 60 8.10 -1.35 11.75
CA PHE A 60 7.43 -1.48 13.03
C PHE A 60 7.73 -2.84 13.67
N THR A 61 8.54 -2.85 14.73
CA THR A 61 8.88 -4.07 15.46
C THR A 61 7.91 -4.30 16.60
N PHE A 62 7.13 -5.38 16.56
CA PHE A 62 6.15 -5.69 17.61
C PHE A 62 6.81 -6.27 18.87
N GLU A 63 6.21 -6.00 20.04
CA GLU A 63 6.65 -6.57 21.32
C GLU A 63 6.32 -8.07 21.44
N ASP A 64 5.22 -8.51 20.82
CA ASP A 64 4.64 -9.84 20.95
C ASP A 64 4.46 -10.54 19.59
N ASP A 65 4.85 -11.83 19.53
CA ASP A 65 4.78 -12.65 18.30
C ASP A 65 3.34 -12.78 17.79
N ARG A 66 2.40 -13.10 18.69
CA ARG A 66 1.01 -13.34 18.31
C ARG A 66 0.34 -12.06 17.82
N ALA A 67 0.63 -10.93 18.45
CA ALA A 67 0.18 -9.61 18.04
C ALA A 67 0.73 -9.26 16.65
N SER A 68 2.01 -9.53 16.39
CA SER A 68 2.65 -9.27 15.08
C SER A 68 1.92 -9.97 13.93
N VAL A 69 1.68 -11.29 14.07
CA VAL A 69 1.02 -12.11 13.04
C VAL A 69 -0.43 -11.66 12.83
N ARG A 70 -1.16 -11.44 13.92
CA ARG A 70 -2.57 -11.00 13.85
C ARG A 70 -2.70 -9.63 13.21
N PHE A 71 -1.81 -8.71 13.55
CA PHE A 71 -1.79 -7.37 12.99
C PHE A 71 -1.44 -7.42 11.50
N ALA A 72 -0.37 -8.12 11.12
CA ALA A 72 0.05 -8.27 9.73
C ALA A 72 -1.01 -8.92 8.84
N GLN A 73 -1.74 -9.91 9.36
CA GLN A 73 -2.88 -10.50 8.65
C GLN A 73 -3.96 -9.43 8.37
N THR A 74 -4.39 -8.70 9.41
CA THR A 74 -5.43 -7.67 9.24
C THR A 74 -4.95 -6.54 8.32
N PHE A 75 -3.70 -6.11 8.47
CA PHE A 75 -3.06 -5.14 7.59
C PHE A 75 -3.14 -5.59 6.13
N ARG A 76 -2.71 -6.82 5.83
CA ARG A 76 -2.75 -7.39 4.48
C ARG A 76 -4.16 -7.42 3.93
N GLU A 77 -5.13 -7.91 4.70
CA GLU A 77 -6.54 -7.95 4.31
C GLU A 77 -7.07 -6.55 3.96
N ARG A 78 -6.71 -5.53 4.75
CA ARG A 78 -7.16 -4.16 4.54
C ARG A 78 -6.52 -3.52 3.30
N VAL A 79 -5.21 -3.65 3.14
CA VAL A 79 -4.50 -3.19 1.94
C VAL A 79 -5.10 -3.84 0.70
N GLN A 80 -5.28 -5.17 0.71
CA GLN A 80 -5.90 -5.89 -0.40
C GLN A 80 -7.34 -5.45 -0.68
N SER A 81 -8.12 -5.15 0.35
CA SER A 81 -9.50 -4.67 0.17
C SER A 81 -9.62 -3.32 -0.54
N SER A 82 -8.55 -2.52 -0.54
CA SER A 82 -8.49 -1.26 -1.28
C SER A 82 -8.04 -1.44 -2.73
N VAL A 83 -7.61 -2.63 -3.15
CA VAL A 83 -7.18 -2.92 -4.53
C VAL A 83 -8.30 -3.68 -5.25
N VAL A 84 -8.83 -3.09 -6.32
CA VAL A 84 -9.87 -3.70 -7.16
C VAL A 84 -9.23 -4.59 -8.22
N HIS A 85 -8.23 -4.05 -8.91
CA HIS A 85 -7.46 -4.79 -9.91
C HIS A 85 -6.07 -4.17 -10.00
N ALA A 86 -5.05 -4.96 -10.34
CA ALA A 86 -3.70 -4.46 -10.49
C ALA A 86 -2.95 -5.26 -11.55
N THR A 87 -2.03 -4.58 -12.23
CA THR A 87 -1.10 -5.19 -13.18
C THR A 87 0.29 -4.59 -12.99
N THR A 88 1.30 -5.31 -13.44
CA THR A 88 2.68 -4.82 -13.48
C THR A 88 3.12 -4.80 -14.93
N VAL A 89 3.67 -3.67 -15.36
CA VAL A 89 4.20 -3.47 -16.71
C VAL A 89 5.71 -3.28 -16.67
N ALA A 90 6.41 -3.87 -17.64
CA ALA A 90 7.83 -3.61 -17.85
C ALA A 90 8.00 -2.25 -18.54
N CYS A 91 8.93 -1.44 -18.03
CA CYS A 91 9.23 -0.13 -18.61
C CYS A 91 10.30 -0.27 -19.71
N PRO A 92 10.18 0.46 -20.84
CA PRO A 92 11.14 0.37 -21.96
C PRO A 92 12.58 0.72 -21.58
N THR A 93 12.74 1.59 -20.58
CA THR A 93 14.03 2.06 -20.05
C THR A 93 14.63 1.13 -18.98
N GLY A 94 13.94 0.04 -18.65
CA GLY A 94 14.29 -0.88 -17.56
C GLY A 94 13.41 -0.68 -16.32
N GLY A 95 13.36 -1.69 -15.45
CA GLY A 95 12.47 -1.68 -14.28
C GLY A 95 11.01 -1.97 -14.61
N GLN A 96 10.14 -1.87 -13.60
CA GLN A 96 8.71 -2.11 -13.71
C GLN A 96 7.88 -0.98 -13.08
N ALA A 97 6.64 -0.85 -13.53
CA ALA A 97 5.62 -0.03 -12.88
C ALA A 97 4.42 -0.90 -12.52
N ARG A 98 3.96 -0.79 -11.28
CA ARG A 98 2.71 -1.37 -10.81
C ARG A 98 1.60 -0.35 -11.00
N VAL A 99 0.59 -0.72 -11.76
CA VAL A 99 -0.63 0.07 -11.96
C VAL A 99 -1.77 -0.65 -11.25
N ALA A 100 -2.45 0.05 -10.36
CA ALA A 100 -3.54 -0.51 -9.57
C ALA A 100 -4.78 0.39 -9.65
N LEU A 101 -5.92 -0.20 -10.02
CA LEU A 101 -7.22 0.38 -9.77
C LEU A 101 -7.57 0.14 -8.31
N ARG A 102 -7.76 1.22 -7.56
CA ARG A 102 -8.00 1.20 -6.12
C ARG A 102 -9.32 1.86 -5.78
N ARG A 103 -9.78 1.54 -4.58
CA ARG A 103 -10.91 2.18 -3.93
C ARG A 103 -10.39 3.02 -2.77
N ASP A 104 -10.76 4.28 -2.73
CA ASP A 104 -10.45 5.15 -1.60
C ASP A 104 -11.38 4.90 -0.40
N GLU A 105 -11.33 5.78 0.60
CA GLU A 105 -12.11 5.64 1.82
C GLU A 105 -13.61 5.99 1.67
N ASP A 106 -13.95 6.81 0.68
CA ASP A 106 -15.33 7.18 0.31
C ASP A 106 -15.95 6.18 -0.67
N GLY A 107 -15.12 5.32 -1.25
CA GLY A 107 -15.53 4.28 -2.18
C GLY A 107 -15.31 4.64 -3.64
N GLU A 108 -14.71 5.79 -3.93
CA GLU A 108 -14.40 6.22 -5.29
C GLU A 108 -13.23 5.40 -5.86
N LEU A 109 -13.30 5.17 -7.16
CA LEU A 109 -12.31 4.37 -7.89
C LEU A 109 -11.29 5.28 -8.57
N PHE A 110 -10.00 5.01 -8.33
CA PHE A 110 -8.91 5.77 -8.92
C PHE A 110 -7.75 4.85 -9.31
N THR A 111 -6.92 5.27 -10.26
CA THR A 111 -5.69 4.55 -10.63
C THR A 111 -4.50 5.08 -9.83
N GLN A 112 -3.64 4.15 -9.43
CA GLN A 112 -2.40 4.44 -8.72
C GLN A 112 -1.26 3.77 -9.45
N VAL A 113 -0.20 4.53 -9.69
CA VAL A 113 1.02 4.05 -10.33
C VAL A 113 2.17 4.16 -9.34
N VAL A 114 2.87 3.05 -9.11
CA VAL A 114 4.11 3.02 -8.33
C VAL A 114 5.17 2.35 -9.19
N ALA A 115 6.27 3.04 -9.44
CA ALA A 115 7.37 2.52 -10.25
C ALA A 115 8.58 2.12 -9.38
N ASP A 116 9.39 1.23 -9.92
CA ASP A 116 10.70 0.91 -9.34
C ASP A 116 11.61 2.16 -9.30
N GLU A 117 12.59 2.12 -8.42
CA GLU A 117 13.60 3.18 -8.33
C GLU A 117 14.32 3.38 -9.68
N GLY A 118 14.43 4.64 -10.11
CA GLY A 118 15.08 5.01 -11.37
C GLY A 118 14.18 4.99 -12.61
N VAL A 119 12.93 4.52 -12.50
CA VAL A 119 11.94 4.66 -13.57
C VAL A 119 11.38 6.08 -13.58
N ASP A 120 11.59 6.82 -14.68
CA ASP A 120 10.99 8.13 -14.90
C ASP A 120 9.59 7.99 -15.52
N LEU A 121 8.54 8.25 -14.72
CA LEU A 121 7.15 8.22 -15.19
C LEU A 121 6.80 9.37 -16.14
N ALA A 122 7.64 10.43 -16.20
CA ALA A 122 7.48 11.51 -17.16
C ALA A 122 8.12 11.22 -18.53
N ASP A 123 8.92 10.14 -18.64
CA ASP A 123 9.44 9.69 -19.94
C ASP A 123 8.26 9.28 -20.85
N PRO A 124 8.15 9.85 -22.07
CA PRO A 124 7.00 9.58 -22.95
C PRO A 124 6.79 8.11 -23.30
N GLN A 125 7.85 7.29 -23.36
CA GLN A 125 7.74 5.86 -23.65
C GLN A 125 7.23 5.08 -22.44
N VAL A 126 7.64 5.48 -21.23
CA VAL A 126 7.12 4.92 -19.97
C VAL A 126 5.65 5.30 -19.78
N ALA A 127 5.33 6.59 -19.91
CA ALA A 127 3.97 7.11 -19.80
C ALA A 127 3.01 6.35 -20.74
N ALA A 128 3.37 6.19 -22.02
CA ALA A 128 2.52 5.49 -22.99
C ALA A 128 2.24 4.01 -22.66
N VAL A 129 3.13 3.34 -21.93
CA VAL A 129 2.91 1.95 -21.46
C VAL A 129 2.02 1.93 -20.23
N VAL A 130 2.23 2.87 -19.31
CA VAL A 130 1.41 3.04 -18.09
C VAL A 130 -0.02 3.42 -18.46
N ASP A 131 -0.23 4.41 -19.34
CA ASP A 131 -1.55 4.86 -19.78
C ASP A 131 -2.36 3.69 -20.37
N ARG A 132 -1.73 2.88 -21.23
CA ARG A 132 -2.38 1.69 -21.81
C ARG A 132 -2.79 0.67 -20.74
N ALA A 133 -1.97 0.52 -19.70
CA ALA A 133 -2.28 -0.37 -18.59
C ALA A 133 -3.43 0.18 -17.73
N GLU A 134 -3.47 1.50 -17.50
CA GLU A 134 -4.58 2.19 -16.82
C GLU A 134 -5.90 2.02 -17.59
N ASP A 135 -5.90 2.28 -18.90
CA ASP A 135 -7.07 2.09 -19.76
C ASP A 135 -7.58 0.65 -19.70
N SER A 136 -6.67 -0.32 -19.77
CA SER A 136 -7.02 -1.74 -19.70
C SER A 136 -7.63 -2.11 -18.35
N LEU A 137 -7.09 -1.57 -17.26
CA LEU A 137 -7.58 -1.75 -15.89
C LEU A 137 -8.99 -1.16 -15.70
N ARG A 138 -9.19 0.08 -16.14
CA ARG A 138 -10.49 0.78 -16.07
C ARG A 138 -11.53 0.05 -16.90
N ALA A 139 -11.19 -0.33 -18.13
CA ALA A 139 -12.08 -1.09 -19.01
C ALA A 139 -12.49 -2.45 -18.42
N ALA A 140 -11.56 -3.17 -17.77
CA ALA A 140 -11.85 -4.44 -17.10
C ALA A 140 -12.81 -4.27 -15.90
N ALA A 141 -12.80 -3.10 -15.27
CA ALA A 141 -13.73 -2.75 -14.19
C ALA A 141 -15.05 -2.15 -14.69
N GLY A 142 -15.28 -2.07 -16.00
CA GLY A 142 -16.47 -1.46 -16.59
C GLY A 142 -16.48 0.08 -16.52
N LEU A 143 -15.36 0.70 -16.17
CA LEU A 143 -15.16 2.14 -16.21
C LEU A 143 -14.66 2.47 -17.63
N ARG A 144 -15.57 2.96 -18.47
CA ARG A 144 -15.23 3.56 -19.76
C ARG A 144 -15.67 5.00 -19.70
N ASP A 145 -14.73 5.91 -19.88
CA ASP A 145 -15.01 7.33 -20.08
C ASP A 145 -15.63 7.55 -21.48
#